data_AF-A0A949Y286-F1
#
_entry.id   AF-A0A949Y286-F1
#
_cell.length_a   1.000
_cell.length_b   1.000
_cell.length_c   1.000
_cell.angle_alpha   90.00
_cell.angle_beta   90.00
_cell.angle_gamma   90.00
#
_symmetry.space_group_name_H-M   'P 1'
#
loop_
_entity.id
_entity.type
_entity.pdbx_description
1 polymer ?
#
loop_
_entity_poly.entity_id
_entity_poly.type
_entity_poly.pdbx_seq_one_letter_code
_entity_poly.pdbx_strand_id
1 'polypeptide(L)'
;MTAIITSKKDPLTSLERVSLALQYKQPDRVPVAPLVCGASHRVLGITYDRWSQDAELAVQSLLDAQALIGFDAWLTLVDLSVEAYDFGQEVIFPRASTAYPNIDNPRIKTVEDYYRLEKVDPLKTKRMRHVIDIVAGLSRAKGQEIAINGFVYGPLGVLSQIRGHERLFKDIIRQPDAVLHAVELITGVLEIYAREQIRAGAHAVVLDPLYSSRSVLSKETWEKFEGPFSKRIADAVRDEGGLVVV
;
A
#
# COMPACT_ATOMS: atom_id res chain seq x y z
N MET A 1 -6.30 38.68 27.22
CA MET A 1 -6.65 38.73 25.78
C MET A 1 -5.83 37.67 25.06
N THR A 2 -6.41 36.49 24.86
CA THR A 2 -5.77 35.42 24.09
C THR A 2 -5.88 35.79 22.63
N ALA A 3 -4.74 36.05 21.97
CA ALA A 3 -4.72 36.31 20.54
C ALA A 3 -5.31 35.09 19.83
N ILE A 4 -6.49 35.27 19.23
CA ILE A 4 -7.01 34.32 18.25
C ILE A 4 -5.99 34.39 17.10
N ILE A 5 -5.15 33.35 16.98
CA ILE A 5 -4.35 33.14 15.79
C ILE A 5 -5.37 32.86 14.69
N THR A 6 -5.81 33.91 14.01
CA THR A 6 -6.56 33.78 12.78
C THR A 6 -5.59 33.18 11.78
N SER A 7 -5.63 31.85 11.65
CA SER A 7 -4.95 31.14 10.57
C SER A 7 -5.37 31.81 9.27
N LYS A 8 -4.41 32.43 8.57
CA LYS A 8 -4.62 32.78 7.17
C LYS A 8 -4.96 31.47 6.47
N LYS A 9 -6.08 31.43 5.76
CA LYS A 9 -6.44 30.28 4.93
C LYS A 9 -5.29 30.03 3.96
N ASP A 10 -4.77 28.82 3.95
CA ASP A 10 -3.69 28.44 3.04
C ASP A 10 -4.13 28.72 1.59
N PRO A 11 -3.25 29.28 0.74
CA PRO A 11 -3.59 29.61 -0.64
C PRO A 11 -3.80 28.37 -1.51
N LEU A 12 -3.23 27.22 -1.12
CA LEU A 12 -3.42 25.92 -1.76
C LEU A 12 -4.19 24.95 -0.86
N THR A 13 -5.00 24.10 -1.46
CA THR A 13 -5.54 22.89 -0.81
C THR A 13 -4.42 21.88 -0.52
N SER A 14 -4.69 20.94 0.38
CA SER A 14 -3.77 19.84 0.65
C SER A 14 -3.49 19.00 -0.59
N LEU A 15 -4.51 18.75 -1.43
CA LEU A 15 -4.36 18.08 -2.71
C LEU A 15 -3.42 18.82 -3.66
N GLU A 16 -3.64 20.12 -3.89
CA GLU A 16 -2.79 20.93 -4.79
C GLU A 16 -1.34 20.96 -4.29
N ARG A 17 -1.15 21.14 -2.98
CA ARG A 17 0.17 21.18 -2.33
C ARG A 17 0.96 19.89 -2.55
N VAL A 18 0.33 18.75 -2.28
CA VAL A 18 0.94 17.42 -2.47
C VAL A 18 1.20 17.17 -3.95
N SER A 19 0.25 17.48 -4.82
CA SER A 19 0.38 17.29 -6.27
C SER A 19 1.54 18.08 -6.87
N LEU A 20 1.74 19.33 -6.44
CA LEU A 20 2.89 20.13 -6.87
C LEU A 20 4.21 19.53 -6.39
N ALA A 21 4.29 19.15 -5.11
CA ALA A 21 5.51 18.59 -4.54
C ALA A 21 5.92 17.27 -5.23
N LEU A 22 4.98 16.37 -5.50
CA LEU A 22 5.23 15.11 -6.22
C LEU A 22 5.65 15.32 -7.69
N GLN A 23 5.33 16.48 -8.27
CA GLN A 23 5.78 16.89 -9.60
C GLN A 23 7.07 17.72 -9.57
N TYR A 24 7.76 17.78 -8.43
CA TYR A 24 8.98 18.58 -8.23
C TYR A 24 8.77 20.09 -8.48
N LYS A 25 7.55 20.59 -8.26
CA LYS A 25 7.20 22.02 -8.29
C LYS A 25 7.14 22.57 -6.87
N GLN A 26 7.31 23.89 -6.72
CA GLN A 26 7.29 24.55 -5.41
C GLN A 26 5.85 24.80 -4.92
N PRO A 27 5.40 24.18 -3.81
CA PRO A 27 4.16 24.55 -3.14
C PRO A 27 4.30 25.80 -2.26
N ASP A 28 3.19 26.25 -1.67
CA ASP A 28 3.13 27.34 -0.69
C ASP A 28 3.84 27.01 0.65
N ARG A 29 3.84 25.73 1.06
CA ARG A 29 4.66 25.17 2.15
C ARG A 29 4.93 23.69 1.89
N VAL A 30 5.87 23.11 2.62
CA VAL A 30 6.13 21.66 2.57
C VAL A 30 4.85 20.89 2.97
N PRO A 31 4.33 19.97 2.13
CA PRO A 31 3.22 19.12 2.52
C PRO A 31 3.65 18.09 3.57
N VAL A 32 2.75 17.77 4.50
CA VAL A 32 2.99 16.80 5.57
C VAL A 32 2.04 15.62 5.42
N ALA A 33 2.58 14.42 5.19
CA ALA A 33 1.82 13.18 5.04
C ALA A 33 2.42 12.10 5.97
N PRO A 34 2.10 12.13 7.27
CA PRO A 34 2.60 11.12 8.20
C PRO A 34 1.91 9.78 7.98
N LEU A 35 2.57 8.68 8.35
CA LEU A 35 2.01 7.32 8.33
C LEU A 35 0.99 7.10 9.46
N VAL A 36 -0.09 7.90 9.47
CA VAL A 36 -1.18 7.79 10.43
C VAL A 36 -1.89 6.45 10.25
N CYS A 37 -2.23 6.09 9.01
CA CYS A 37 -2.64 4.74 8.59
C CYS A 37 -3.52 4.05 9.65
N GLY A 38 -3.09 2.87 10.10
CA GLY A 38 -3.79 2.11 11.13
C GLY A 38 -3.81 2.75 12.52
N ALA A 39 -2.92 3.68 12.87
CA ALA A 39 -2.99 4.38 14.15
C ALA A 39 -4.27 5.22 14.30
N SER A 40 -4.93 5.57 13.18
CA SER A 40 -6.21 6.28 13.19
C SER A 40 -7.29 5.58 14.01
N HIS A 41 -7.27 4.23 14.13
CA HIS A 41 -8.29 3.45 14.86
C HIS A 41 -8.54 3.97 16.29
N ARG A 42 -7.50 4.57 16.89
CA ARG A 42 -7.51 5.11 18.25
C ARG A 42 -8.46 6.28 18.40
N VAL A 43 -8.70 7.05 17.33
CA VAL A 43 -9.64 8.17 17.32
C VAL A 43 -11.08 7.68 17.53
N LEU A 44 -11.42 6.48 17.06
CA LEU A 44 -12.72 5.84 17.27
C LEU A 44 -12.77 4.91 18.50
N GLY A 45 -11.64 4.68 19.16
CA GLY A 45 -11.55 3.71 20.27
C GLY A 45 -11.82 2.26 19.86
N ILE A 46 -11.65 1.91 18.59
CA ILE A 46 -11.84 0.54 18.07
C ILE A 46 -10.53 -0.24 18.06
N THR A 47 -10.59 -1.56 17.87
CA THR A 47 -9.41 -2.43 17.77
C THR A 47 -8.88 -2.50 16.33
N TYR A 48 -7.60 -2.84 16.17
CA TYR A 48 -6.95 -2.84 14.87
C TYR A 48 -7.54 -3.88 13.91
N ASP A 49 -7.89 -5.06 14.41
CA ASP A 49 -8.54 -6.14 13.65
C ASP A 49 -9.90 -5.72 13.07
N ARG A 50 -10.63 -4.84 13.77
CA ARG A 50 -11.88 -4.25 13.25
C ARG A 50 -11.58 -3.20 12.18
N TRP A 51 -10.65 -2.29 12.47
CA TRP A 51 -10.24 -1.24 11.53
C TRP A 51 -9.70 -1.82 10.22
N SER A 52 -8.93 -2.91 10.27
CA SER A 52 -8.28 -3.50 9.08
C SER A 52 -9.17 -4.44 8.26
N GLN A 53 -10.43 -4.60 8.64
CA GLN A 53 -11.39 -5.51 7.99
C GLN A 53 -12.73 -4.86 7.66
N ASP A 54 -12.96 -3.61 8.08
CA ASP A 54 -14.18 -2.85 7.85
C ASP A 54 -13.82 -1.50 7.21
N ALA A 55 -14.10 -1.38 5.92
CA ALA A 55 -13.74 -0.21 5.14
C ALA A 55 -14.46 1.06 5.61
N GLU A 56 -15.69 0.95 6.10
CA GLU A 56 -16.46 2.09 6.59
C GLU A 56 -15.85 2.62 7.90
N LEU A 57 -15.52 1.73 8.83
CA LEU A 57 -14.80 2.11 10.06
C LEU A 57 -13.42 2.69 9.73
N ALA A 58 -12.70 2.13 8.76
CA ALA A 58 -11.41 2.65 8.34
C ALA A 58 -11.51 4.05 7.75
N VAL A 59 -12.48 4.29 6.85
CA VAL A 59 -12.73 5.61 6.25
C VAL A 59 -13.09 6.64 7.31
N GLN A 60 -14.04 6.33 8.20
CA GLN A 60 -14.44 7.24 9.27
C GLN A 60 -13.24 7.60 10.17
N SER A 61 -12.48 6.58 10.58
CA SER A 61 -11.27 6.73 11.39
C SER A 61 -10.21 7.62 10.73
N LEU A 62 -9.97 7.44 9.43
CA LEU A 62 -8.99 8.22 8.66
C LEU A 62 -9.44 9.67 8.46
N LEU A 63 -10.75 9.90 8.23
CA LEU A 63 -11.33 11.24 8.14
C LEU A 63 -11.21 11.99 9.47
N ASP A 64 -11.56 11.35 10.59
CA ASP A 64 -11.51 11.98 11.92
C ASP A 64 -10.07 12.27 12.35
N ALA A 65 -9.14 11.36 12.04
CA ALA A 65 -7.72 11.60 12.29
C ALA A 65 -7.17 12.77 11.47
N GLN A 66 -7.61 12.92 10.21
CA GLN A 66 -7.21 14.04 9.37
C GLN A 66 -7.79 15.36 9.88
N ALA A 67 -9.06 15.38 10.29
CA ALA A 67 -9.68 16.57 10.87
C ALA A 67 -9.02 16.99 12.19
N LEU A 68 -8.55 16.03 12.99
CA LEU A 68 -7.86 16.28 14.26
C LEU A 68 -6.42 16.79 14.08
N ILE A 69 -5.67 16.20 13.15
CA ILE A 69 -4.22 16.42 13.02
C ILE A 69 -3.89 17.47 11.94
N GLY A 70 -4.71 17.56 10.88
CA GLY A 70 -4.54 18.51 9.78
C GLY A 70 -3.44 18.15 8.78
N PHE A 71 -3.13 16.86 8.57
CA PHE A 71 -2.15 16.44 7.56
C PHE A 71 -2.71 16.54 6.13
N ASP A 72 -1.81 16.62 5.14
CA ASP A 72 -2.12 16.94 3.75
C ASP A 72 -2.45 15.73 2.86
N ALA A 73 -2.08 14.52 3.28
CA ALA A 73 -2.40 13.32 2.52
C ALA A 73 -2.64 12.10 3.40
N TRP A 74 -3.61 11.28 3.03
CA TRP A 74 -3.70 9.91 3.54
C TRP A 74 -2.74 8.99 2.80
N LEU A 75 -2.19 8.00 3.51
CA LEU A 75 -1.68 6.77 2.92
C LEU A 75 -2.59 5.62 3.32
N THR A 76 -3.12 4.90 2.34
CA THR A 76 -4.07 3.80 2.53
C THR A 76 -3.41 2.45 2.84
N LEU A 77 -2.18 2.48 3.38
CA LEU A 77 -1.51 1.33 3.97
C LEU A 77 -2.35 0.82 5.16
N VAL A 78 -2.99 -0.34 4.96
CA VAL A 78 -3.66 -1.07 6.03
C VAL A 78 -2.61 -1.88 6.78
N ASP A 79 -2.06 -2.92 6.16
CA ASP A 79 -0.94 -3.73 6.64
C ASP A 79 -0.21 -4.35 5.44
N LEU A 80 0.92 -5.04 5.67
CA LEU A 80 1.73 -5.65 4.61
C LEU A 80 1.29 -7.06 4.20
N SER A 81 0.13 -7.54 4.68
CA SER A 81 -0.38 -8.89 4.42
C SER A 81 -1.62 -8.92 3.51
N VAL A 82 -2.09 -7.75 3.05
CA VAL A 82 -3.29 -7.57 2.21
C VAL A 82 -3.24 -8.44 0.96
N GLU A 83 -2.21 -8.27 0.13
CA GLU A 83 -2.08 -8.96 -1.14
C GLU A 83 -1.81 -10.46 -0.90
N ALA A 84 -0.98 -10.80 0.08
CA ALA A 84 -0.65 -12.17 0.42
C ALA A 84 -1.87 -12.98 0.86
N TYR A 85 -2.74 -12.40 1.70
CA TYR A 85 -4.01 -13.01 2.09
C TYR A 85 -4.86 -13.37 0.88
N ASP A 86 -4.96 -12.46 -0.08
CA ASP A 86 -5.79 -12.64 -1.26
C ASP A 86 -5.18 -13.68 -2.23
N PHE A 87 -3.86 -13.91 -2.19
CA PHE A 87 -3.19 -15.07 -2.81
C PHE A 87 -3.33 -16.39 -2.01
N GLY A 88 -4.12 -16.38 -0.94
CA GLY A 88 -4.42 -17.57 -0.14
C GLY A 88 -3.43 -17.85 1.00
N GLN A 89 -2.59 -16.90 1.37
CA GLN A 89 -1.79 -17.01 2.59
C GLN A 89 -2.70 -16.91 3.82
N GLU A 90 -2.52 -17.82 4.78
CA GLU A 90 -3.17 -17.70 6.08
C GLU A 90 -2.61 -16.49 6.84
N VAL A 91 -3.48 -15.64 7.37
CA VAL A 91 -3.12 -14.41 8.10
C VAL A 91 -3.81 -14.39 9.46
N ILE A 92 -3.06 -13.94 10.46
CA ILE A 92 -3.52 -13.74 11.82
C ILE A 92 -3.92 -12.27 11.99
N PHE A 93 -5.05 -12.02 12.67
CA PHE A 93 -5.61 -10.69 12.92
C PHE A 93 -5.61 -10.36 14.43
N PRO A 94 -4.51 -9.84 14.98
CA PRO A 94 -4.46 -9.45 16.39
C PRO A 94 -5.33 -8.22 16.65
N ARG A 95 -5.93 -8.16 17.84
CA ARG A 95 -6.76 -6.99 18.24
C ARG A 95 -5.97 -5.69 18.38
N ALA A 96 -4.70 -5.77 18.79
CA ALA A 96 -3.89 -4.61 19.16
C ALA A 96 -2.63 -4.42 18.28
N SER A 97 -2.55 -5.13 17.15
CA SER A 97 -1.40 -5.08 16.25
C SER A 97 -1.83 -5.32 14.81
N THR A 98 -0.93 -5.08 13.86
CA THR A 98 -1.17 -5.29 12.44
C THR A 98 -1.41 -6.77 12.14
N ALA A 99 -2.16 -7.05 11.08
CA ALA A 99 -2.27 -8.40 10.57
C ALA A 99 -0.91 -8.88 10.04
N TYR A 100 -0.63 -10.18 10.15
CA TYR A 100 0.62 -10.79 9.69
C TYR A 100 0.42 -12.25 9.25
N PRO A 101 1.23 -12.77 8.32
CA PRO A 101 1.08 -14.14 7.83
C PRO A 101 1.35 -15.17 8.94
N ASN A 102 0.57 -16.24 8.97
CA ASN A 102 0.88 -17.43 9.76
C ASN A 102 2.09 -18.15 9.14
N ILE A 103 3.27 -17.91 9.71
CA ILE A 103 4.55 -18.45 9.24
C ILE A 103 4.65 -19.98 9.40
N ASP A 104 3.84 -20.59 10.26
CA ASP A 104 3.81 -22.04 10.48
C ASP A 104 3.00 -22.76 9.40
N ASN A 105 2.14 -22.03 8.68
CA ASN A 105 1.37 -22.54 7.55
C ASN A 105 1.49 -21.63 6.31
N PRO A 106 2.67 -21.56 5.68
CA PRO A 106 2.84 -20.79 4.45
C PRO A 106 2.10 -21.45 3.30
N ARG A 107 1.52 -20.65 2.40
CA ARG A 107 0.83 -21.12 1.20
C ARG A 107 1.80 -21.73 0.18
N ILE A 108 3.03 -21.24 0.13
CA ILE A 108 4.11 -21.85 -0.64
C ILE A 108 4.97 -22.69 0.33
N LYS A 109 4.83 -24.01 0.27
CA LYS A 109 5.55 -24.95 1.13
C LYS A 109 6.76 -25.54 0.42
N THR A 110 6.63 -25.83 -0.87
CA THR A 110 7.70 -26.36 -1.72
C THR A 110 7.98 -25.43 -2.90
N VAL A 111 9.01 -25.75 -3.69
CA VAL A 111 9.38 -24.96 -4.87
C VAL A 111 8.29 -25.06 -5.95
N GLU A 112 7.66 -26.23 -6.07
CA GLU A 112 6.58 -26.50 -7.03
C GLU A 112 5.36 -25.61 -6.76
N ASP A 113 5.15 -25.20 -5.51
CA ASP A 113 4.02 -24.34 -5.16
C ASP A 113 4.12 -22.92 -5.72
N TYR A 114 5.32 -22.42 -6.07
CA TYR A 114 5.47 -21.15 -6.79
C TYR A 114 4.74 -21.19 -8.15
N TYR A 115 4.84 -22.32 -8.85
CA TYR A 115 4.19 -22.54 -10.15
C TYR A 115 2.69 -22.85 -10.05
N ARG A 116 2.18 -23.03 -8.83
CA ARG A 116 0.75 -23.28 -8.54
C ARG A 116 0.03 -22.05 -7.99
N LEU A 117 0.70 -20.90 -7.93
CA LEU A 117 0.01 -19.65 -7.69
C LEU A 117 -0.88 -19.33 -8.89
N GLU A 118 -2.05 -18.80 -8.62
CA GLU A 118 -3.01 -18.41 -9.63
C GLU A 118 -3.23 -16.90 -9.57
N LYS A 119 -3.51 -16.31 -10.73
CA LYS A 119 -3.85 -14.89 -10.82
C LYS A 119 -5.18 -14.66 -10.08
N VAL A 120 -5.20 -13.67 -9.20
CA VAL A 120 -6.41 -13.21 -8.52
C VAL A 120 -6.89 -11.88 -9.07
N ASP A 121 -8.17 -11.57 -8.90
CA ASP A 121 -8.80 -10.33 -9.34
C ASP A 121 -8.99 -9.39 -8.13
N PRO A 122 -8.24 -8.27 -8.03
CA PRO A 122 -8.30 -7.36 -6.88
C PRO A 122 -9.70 -6.81 -6.57
N LEU A 123 -10.60 -6.79 -7.55
CA LEU A 123 -11.99 -6.33 -7.35
C LEU A 123 -12.90 -7.42 -6.77
N LYS A 124 -12.48 -8.68 -6.79
CA LYS A 124 -13.25 -9.85 -6.30
C LYS A 124 -12.66 -10.48 -5.05
N THR A 125 -11.40 -10.19 -4.75
CA THR A 125 -10.75 -10.66 -3.53
C THR A 125 -11.22 -9.85 -2.32
N LYS A 126 -10.85 -10.27 -1.11
CA LYS A 126 -11.41 -9.68 0.12
C LYS A 126 -10.63 -8.43 0.53
N ARG A 127 -9.30 -8.53 0.67
CA ARG A 127 -8.49 -7.47 1.32
C ARG A 127 -8.07 -6.37 0.35
N MET A 128 -7.69 -6.68 -0.88
CA MET A 128 -7.40 -5.67 -1.91
C MET A 128 -8.67 -4.88 -2.24
N ARG A 129 -9.83 -5.54 -2.38
CA ARG A 129 -11.11 -4.85 -2.58
C ARG A 129 -11.44 -3.91 -1.42
N HIS A 130 -11.21 -4.37 -0.18
CA HIS A 130 -11.36 -3.53 1.01
C HIS A 130 -10.51 -2.25 0.96
N VAL A 131 -9.25 -2.32 0.52
CA VAL A 131 -8.41 -1.11 0.34
C VAL A 131 -8.96 -0.20 -0.76
N ILE A 132 -9.42 -0.76 -1.88
CA ILE A 132 -10.08 0.00 -2.96
C ILE A 132 -11.32 0.72 -2.42
N ASP A 133 -12.11 0.06 -1.57
CA ASP A 133 -13.30 0.66 -0.95
C ASP A 133 -12.94 1.78 0.04
N ILE A 134 -11.82 1.67 0.76
CA ILE A 134 -11.28 2.77 1.59
C ILE A 134 -10.93 3.97 0.72
N VAL A 135 -10.17 3.76 -0.36
CA VAL A 135 -9.80 4.83 -1.30
C VAL A 135 -11.05 5.52 -1.85
N ALA A 136 -12.03 4.74 -2.31
CA ALA A 136 -13.29 5.27 -2.83
C ALA A 136 -14.08 6.06 -1.76
N GLY A 137 -14.11 5.57 -0.52
CA GLY A 137 -14.76 6.26 0.60
C GLY A 137 -14.13 7.62 0.91
N LEU A 138 -12.79 7.67 0.99
CA LEU A 138 -12.04 8.91 1.19
C LEU A 138 -12.23 9.88 0.02
N SER A 139 -12.20 9.36 -1.21
CA SER A 139 -12.36 10.18 -2.42
C SER A 139 -13.75 10.84 -2.46
N ARG A 140 -14.82 10.08 -2.20
CA ARG A 140 -16.18 10.62 -2.10
C ARG A 140 -16.32 11.69 -1.02
N ALA A 141 -15.65 11.52 0.11
CA ALA A 141 -15.77 12.44 1.24
C ALA A 141 -14.96 13.73 1.04
N LYS A 142 -13.71 13.61 0.58
CA LYS A 142 -12.70 14.69 0.62
C LYS A 142 -11.66 14.66 -0.50
N GLY A 143 -11.85 13.84 -1.53
CA GLY A 143 -10.89 13.68 -2.63
C GLY A 143 -10.64 14.96 -3.45
N GLN A 144 -11.50 15.98 -3.37
CA GLN A 144 -11.27 17.26 -4.04
C GLN A 144 -10.45 18.26 -3.21
N GLU A 145 -10.17 17.95 -1.94
CA GLU A 145 -9.51 18.87 -0.99
C GLU A 145 -8.19 18.30 -0.46
N ILE A 146 -8.13 16.98 -0.21
CA ILE A 146 -7.02 16.31 0.48
C ILE A 146 -6.49 15.18 -0.40
N ALA A 147 -5.16 15.06 -0.47
CA ALA A 147 -4.53 14.04 -1.28
C ALA A 147 -4.78 12.63 -0.72
N ILE A 148 -4.90 11.67 -1.62
CA ILE A 148 -5.12 10.26 -1.30
C ILE A 148 -4.01 9.50 -1.99
N ASN A 149 -3.12 8.93 -1.19
CA ASN A 149 -2.08 8.05 -1.67
C ASN A 149 -2.54 6.60 -1.47
N GLY A 150 -2.73 5.91 -2.59
CA GLY A 150 -2.81 4.46 -2.66
C GLY A 150 -1.53 3.82 -2.14
N PHE A 151 -1.59 2.53 -1.81
CA PHE A 151 -0.44 1.75 -1.40
C PHE A 151 -0.42 0.41 -2.13
N VAL A 152 0.74 0.03 -2.66
CA VAL A 152 0.98 -1.27 -3.26
C VAL A 152 2.28 -1.83 -2.69
N TYR A 153 2.21 -3.03 -2.12
CA TYR A 153 3.39 -3.71 -1.64
C TYR A 153 4.14 -4.37 -2.81
N GLY A 154 5.47 -4.20 -2.88
CA GLY A 154 6.29 -4.72 -3.97
C GLY A 154 6.15 -6.25 -4.14
N PRO A 155 6.29 -6.79 -5.37
CA PRO A 155 5.95 -8.19 -5.65
C PRO A 155 6.82 -9.19 -4.87
N LEU A 156 8.09 -8.87 -4.64
CA LEU A 156 8.98 -9.69 -3.81
C LEU A 156 8.58 -9.63 -2.33
N GLY A 157 8.15 -8.46 -1.87
CA GLY A 157 7.52 -8.24 -0.58
C GLY A 157 6.28 -9.10 -0.40
N VAL A 158 5.31 -9.06 -1.32
CA VAL A 158 4.12 -9.92 -1.29
C VAL A 158 4.51 -11.40 -1.23
N LEU A 159 5.45 -11.83 -2.09
CA LEU A 159 5.89 -13.22 -2.11
C LEU A 159 6.55 -13.66 -0.79
N SER A 160 7.26 -12.75 -0.10
CA SER A 160 7.86 -13.02 1.20
C SER A 160 6.83 -13.32 2.28
N GLN A 161 5.65 -12.69 2.21
CA GLN A 161 4.58 -12.90 3.16
C GLN A 161 3.90 -14.25 2.92
N ILE A 162 3.92 -14.75 1.68
CA ILE A 162 3.36 -16.05 1.28
C ILE A 162 4.31 -17.21 1.60
N ARG A 163 5.63 -17.03 1.37
CA ARG A 163 6.65 -18.08 1.54
C ARG A 163 7.33 -18.07 2.91
N GLY A 164 7.43 -16.91 3.52
CA GLY A 164 8.34 -16.62 4.62
C GLY A 164 9.71 -16.12 4.13
N HIS A 165 10.13 -14.98 4.68
CA HIS A 165 11.35 -14.24 4.36
C HIS A 165 12.61 -15.10 4.19
N GLU A 166 12.99 -15.86 5.23
CA GLU A 166 14.23 -16.65 5.22
C GLU A 166 14.24 -17.70 4.09
N ARG A 167 13.10 -18.36 3.86
CA ARG A 167 12.96 -19.38 2.83
C ARG A 167 12.99 -18.75 1.44
N LEU A 168 12.30 -17.61 1.26
CA LEU A 168 12.34 -16.87 0.00
C LEU A 168 13.78 -16.47 -0.38
N PHE A 169 14.56 -15.91 0.55
CA PHE A 169 15.95 -15.53 0.23
C PHE A 169 16.84 -16.73 -0.11
N LYS A 170 16.62 -17.89 0.53
CA LYS A 170 17.29 -19.14 0.13
C LYS A 170 16.87 -19.57 -1.27
N ASP A 171 15.59 -19.42 -1.62
CA ASP A 171 15.07 -19.78 -2.94
C ASP A 171 15.54 -18.83 -4.04
N ILE A 172 15.72 -17.53 -3.76
CA ILE A 172 16.33 -16.58 -4.71
C ILE A 172 17.70 -17.08 -5.19
N ILE A 173 18.47 -17.69 -4.29
CA ILE A 173 19.79 -18.25 -4.61
C ILE A 173 19.67 -19.61 -5.30
N ARG A 174 18.81 -20.50 -4.78
CA ARG A 174 18.78 -21.92 -5.17
C ARG A 174 17.83 -22.24 -6.32
N GLN A 175 16.76 -21.47 -6.44
CA GLN A 175 15.59 -21.71 -7.31
C GLN A 175 15.11 -20.39 -7.95
N PRO A 176 16.01 -19.60 -8.59
CA PRO A 176 15.70 -18.26 -9.06
C PRO A 176 14.53 -18.23 -10.06
N ASP A 177 14.40 -19.24 -10.91
CA ASP A 177 13.38 -19.28 -11.96
C ASP A 177 11.97 -19.50 -11.38
N ALA A 178 11.86 -20.29 -10.31
CA ALA A 178 10.59 -20.50 -9.61
C ALA A 178 10.14 -19.21 -8.92
N VAL A 179 11.06 -18.49 -8.28
CA VAL A 179 10.79 -17.20 -7.65
C VAL A 179 10.37 -16.17 -8.71
N LEU A 180 11.12 -16.07 -9.83
CA LEU A 180 10.79 -15.13 -10.91
C LEU A 180 9.42 -15.41 -11.54
N HIS A 181 9.05 -16.69 -11.69
CA HIS A 181 7.73 -17.06 -12.19
C HIS A 181 6.61 -16.49 -11.30
N ALA A 182 6.74 -16.64 -9.98
CA ALA A 182 5.76 -16.11 -9.03
C ALA A 182 5.77 -14.57 -8.97
N VAL A 183 6.95 -13.94 -9.02
CA VAL A 183 7.08 -12.47 -9.05
C VAL A 183 6.40 -11.89 -10.28
N GLU A 184 6.56 -12.50 -11.45
CA GLU A 184 5.90 -12.07 -12.70
C GLU A 184 4.36 -12.16 -12.56
N LEU A 185 3.86 -13.29 -12.04
CA LEU A 185 2.43 -13.49 -11.82
C LEU A 185 1.85 -12.46 -10.83
N ILE A 186 2.52 -12.24 -9.71
CA ILE A 186 2.11 -11.25 -8.70
C ILE A 186 2.13 -9.85 -9.30
N THR A 187 3.17 -9.50 -10.05
CA THR A 187 3.29 -8.19 -10.72
C THR A 187 2.07 -7.92 -11.61
N GLY A 188 1.62 -8.89 -12.40
CA GLY A 188 0.42 -8.76 -13.24
C GLY A 188 -0.90 -8.56 -12.48
N VAL A 189 -0.96 -8.95 -11.20
CA VAL A 189 -2.08 -8.61 -10.29
C VAL A 189 -1.90 -7.21 -9.71
N LEU A 190 -0.69 -6.87 -9.27
CA LEU A 190 -0.38 -5.56 -8.69
C LEU A 190 -0.54 -4.41 -9.70
N GLU A 191 -0.27 -4.63 -10.99
CA GLU A 191 -0.57 -3.68 -12.07
C GLU A 191 -2.08 -3.36 -12.13
N ILE A 192 -2.94 -4.37 -12.00
CA ILE A 192 -4.40 -4.17 -11.96
C ILE A 192 -4.78 -3.46 -10.66
N TYR A 193 -4.28 -3.94 -9.53
CA TYR A 193 -4.60 -3.37 -8.23
C TYR A 193 -4.24 -1.88 -8.13
N ALA A 194 -3.08 -1.50 -8.64
CA ALA A 194 -2.64 -0.10 -8.69
C ALA A 194 -3.57 0.77 -9.55
N ARG A 195 -3.97 0.29 -10.73
CA ARG A 195 -4.95 0.98 -11.60
C ARG A 195 -6.29 1.14 -10.91
N GLU A 196 -6.78 0.10 -10.24
CA GLU A 196 -8.06 0.15 -9.53
C GLU A 196 -8.05 1.12 -8.35
N GLN A 197 -6.92 1.29 -7.66
CA GLN A 197 -6.79 2.36 -6.65
C GLN A 197 -6.89 3.76 -7.27
N ILE A 198 -6.24 4.01 -8.42
CA ILE A 198 -6.38 5.29 -9.13
C ILE A 198 -7.83 5.51 -9.58
N ARG A 199 -8.47 4.48 -10.17
CA ARG A 199 -9.89 4.54 -10.59
C ARG A 199 -10.85 4.79 -9.43
N ALA A 200 -10.54 4.28 -8.25
CA ALA A 200 -11.30 4.55 -7.03
C ALA A 200 -11.11 5.98 -6.51
N GLY A 201 -10.14 6.73 -7.03
CA GLY A 201 -9.90 8.13 -6.70
C GLY A 201 -8.65 8.40 -5.88
N ALA A 202 -7.68 7.48 -5.86
CA ALA A 202 -6.33 7.82 -5.41
C ALA A 202 -5.66 8.77 -6.41
N HIS A 203 -4.92 9.75 -5.88
CA HIS A 203 -4.18 10.73 -6.67
C HIS A 203 -2.75 10.27 -6.98
N ALA A 204 -2.19 9.46 -6.07
CA ALA A 204 -0.90 8.84 -6.23
C ALA A 204 -0.94 7.41 -5.70
N VAL A 205 0.04 6.59 -6.06
CA VAL A 205 0.30 5.29 -5.42
C VAL A 205 1.72 5.30 -4.87
N VAL A 206 1.85 4.98 -3.58
CA VAL A 206 3.13 4.62 -2.95
C VAL A 206 3.42 3.17 -3.25
N LEU A 207 4.55 2.93 -3.90
CA LEU A 207 5.08 1.58 -4.12
C LEU A 207 6.15 1.31 -3.07
N ASP A 208 5.98 0.24 -2.28
CA ASP A 208 6.92 -0.14 -1.23
C ASP A 208 7.68 -1.43 -1.57
N PRO A 209 8.83 -1.34 -2.24
CA PRO A 209 9.72 -2.46 -2.42
C PRO A 209 10.63 -2.67 -1.20
N LEU A 210 10.09 -3.27 -0.14
CA LEU A 210 10.74 -3.36 1.19
C LEU A 210 12.21 -3.85 1.16
N TYR A 211 12.56 -4.74 0.22
CA TYR A 211 13.91 -5.31 0.15
C TYR A 211 14.89 -4.53 -0.73
N SER A 212 14.51 -3.34 -1.24
CA SER A 212 15.39 -2.43 -1.98
C SER A 212 16.63 -1.99 -1.21
N SER A 213 16.67 -2.14 0.11
CA SER A 213 17.83 -1.75 0.91
C SER A 213 19.07 -2.54 0.48
N ARG A 214 20.19 -1.82 0.30
CA ARG A 214 21.50 -2.44 0.02
C ARG A 214 22.01 -3.33 1.16
N SER A 215 21.42 -3.23 2.35
CA SER A 215 21.71 -4.14 3.47
C SER A 215 21.00 -5.50 3.33
N VAL A 216 20.00 -5.59 2.44
CA VAL A 216 19.21 -6.81 2.21
C VAL A 216 19.52 -7.41 0.84
N LEU A 217 19.40 -6.62 -0.23
CA LEU A 217 19.66 -7.08 -1.61
C LEU A 217 20.88 -6.41 -2.22
N SER A 218 21.69 -7.20 -2.93
CA SER A 218 22.69 -6.64 -3.83
C SER A 218 22.00 -5.93 -5.00
N LYS A 219 22.69 -4.96 -5.61
CA LYS A 219 22.19 -4.25 -6.81
C LYS A 219 21.77 -5.23 -7.92
N GLU A 220 22.59 -6.23 -8.19
CA GLU A 220 22.31 -7.25 -9.22
C GLU A 220 21.06 -8.06 -8.90
N THR A 221 20.88 -8.46 -7.63
CA THR A 221 19.67 -9.18 -7.20
C THR A 221 18.44 -8.30 -7.33
N TRP A 222 18.52 -7.04 -6.92
CA TRP A 222 17.46 -6.06 -7.08
C TRP A 222 17.05 -5.88 -8.55
N GLU A 223 18.03 -5.67 -9.44
CA GLU A 223 17.80 -5.49 -10.88
C GLU A 223 17.19 -6.73 -11.53
N LYS A 224 17.37 -7.92 -10.95
CA LYS A 224 16.78 -9.17 -11.43
C LYS A 224 15.38 -9.44 -10.88
N PHE A 225 15.14 -9.21 -9.58
CA PHE A 225 13.94 -9.72 -8.89
C PHE A 225 12.90 -8.66 -8.54
N GLU A 226 13.21 -7.36 -8.63
CA GLU A 226 12.28 -6.35 -8.11
C GLU A 226 12.26 -5.07 -8.95
N GLY A 227 13.41 -4.52 -9.35
CA GLY A 227 13.49 -3.26 -10.10
C GLY A 227 12.61 -3.19 -11.36
N PRO A 228 12.73 -4.14 -12.31
CA PRO A 228 11.91 -4.15 -13.53
C PRO A 228 10.40 -4.27 -13.25
N PHE A 229 10.03 -5.04 -12.22
CA PHE A 229 8.64 -5.28 -11.84
C PHE A 229 8.04 -4.05 -11.15
N SER A 230 8.79 -3.42 -10.25
CA SER A 230 8.43 -2.14 -9.62
C SER A 230 8.23 -1.05 -10.67
N LYS A 231 9.07 -1.01 -11.71
CA LYS A 231 8.89 -0.07 -12.82
C LYS A 231 7.56 -0.30 -13.54
N ARG A 232 7.20 -1.55 -13.85
CA ARG A 232 5.94 -1.91 -14.51
C ARG A 232 4.71 -1.46 -13.72
N ILE A 233 4.71 -1.71 -12.41
CA ILE A 233 3.61 -1.26 -11.53
C ILE A 233 3.53 0.27 -11.52
N ALA A 234 4.67 0.95 -11.42
CA ALA A 234 4.72 2.41 -11.50
C ALA A 234 4.24 2.96 -12.86
N ASP A 235 4.58 2.30 -13.96
CA ASP A 235 4.07 2.66 -15.29
C ASP A 235 2.55 2.46 -15.38
N ALA A 236 2.03 1.38 -14.81
CA ALA A 236 0.58 1.13 -14.75
C ALA A 236 -0.18 2.23 -14.02
N VAL A 237 0.40 2.80 -12.95
CA VAL A 237 -0.14 3.96 -12.24
C VAL A 237 -0.14 5.21 -13.13
N ARG A 238 0.99 5.48 -13.82
CA ARG A 238 1.13 6.65 -14.70
C ARG A 238 0.19 6.60 -15.90
N ASP A 239 0.02 5.42 -16.49
CA ASP A 239 -0.91 5.20 -17.61
C ASP A 239 -2.36 5.50 -17.23
N GLU A 240 -2.72 5.32 -15.96
CA GLU A 240 -4.05 5.64 -15.42
C GLU A 240 -4.17 7.11 -14.98
N GLY A 241 -3.13 7.92 -15.18
CA GLY A 241 -3.07 9.33 -14.81
C GLY A 241 -2.67 9.59 -13.35
N GLY A 242 -2.26 8.56 -12.61
CA GLY A 242 -1.82 8.68 -11.23
C GLY A 242 -0.36 9.13 -11.10
N LEU A 243 -0.04 9.76 -9.97
CA LEU A 243 1.34 10.03 -9.56
C LEU A 243 1.96 8.80 -8.87
N VAL A 244 3.28 8.68 -8.92
CA VAL A 244 4.01 7.56 -8.27
C VAL A 244 4.92 8.12 -7.19
N VAL A 245 4.89 7.47 -6.03
CA VAL A 245 5.82 7.69 -4.92
C VAL A 245 6.58 6.39 -4.70
N VAL A 246 7.91 6.45 -4.61
CA VAL A 246 8.81 5.31 -4.35
C VAL A 246 9.79 5.71 -3.25
#